data_AF-A0A836KQN7-F1
#
_entry.id   AF-A0A836KQN7-F1
#
_cell.length_a   1.000
_cell.length_b   1.000
_cell.length_c   1.000
_cell.angle_alpha   90.00
_cell.angle_beta   90.00
_cell.angle_gamma   90.00
#
_symmetry.space_group_name_H-M   'P 1'
#
loop_
_entity.id
_entity.type
_entity.pdbx_description
1 polymer ?
#
loop_
_entity_poly.entity_id
_entity_poly.type
_entity_poly.pdbx_seq_one_letter_code
_entity_poly.pdbx_strand_id
1 'polypeptide(L)'
;MNELEHFVASTHGSRCDIMRYMQQLRDLDERIEYHLAHLRFIAAERVAYQAAQARGTHSDRRGGRVWAGVSRGARGRESRTRGVGRTSVSNAATLHAHHEDVDASPKAEDGVDGDEDAIAAAYVAELQRQFAWHETCVQRQCHERDAIAAELVERCCEVRLSMASRLANFASVADASVTELSG
;
A
#
# COMPACT_ATOMS: atom_id res chain seq x y z
N MET A 1 -16.03 11.39 49.41
CA MET A 1 -15.28 11.58 48.14
C MET A 1 -15.45 13.03 47.76
N ASN A 2 -14.35 13.78 47.63
CA ASN A 2 -14.37 15.20 47.27
C ASN A 2 -14.82 15.36 45.80
N GLU A 3 -15.50 16.46 45.45
CA GLU A 3 -15.89 16.79 44.06
C GLU A 3 -14.68 16.79 43.11
N LEU A 4 -13.47 17.05 43.61
CA LEU A 4 -12.23 16.93 42.85
C LEU A 4 -11.89 15.47 42.51
N GLU A 5 -12.05 14.54 43.46
CA GLU A 5 -11.76 13.11 43.27
C GLU A 5 -12.74 12.46 42.29
N HIS A 6 -14.04 12.77 42.42
CA HIS A 6 -15.05 12.30 41.46
C HIS A 6 -14.76 12.83 40.05
N PHE A 7 -14.24 14.04 39.93
CA PHE A 7 -13.88 14.60 38.63
C PHE A 7 -12.65 13.94 38.01
N VAL A 8 -11.59 13.77 38.78
CA VAL A 8 -10.39 13.05 38.31
C VAL A 8 -10.78 11.65 37.85
N ALA A 9 -11.65 10.96 38.60
CA ALA A 9 -12.20 9.68 38.19
C ALA A 9 -13.05 9.78 36.90
N SER A 10 -13.93 10.78 36.78
CA SER A 10 -14.81 10.95 35.61
C SER A 10 -14.08 11.38 34.34
N THR A 11 -13.01 12.17 34.46
CA THR A 11 -12.20 12.66 33.32
C THR A 11 -11.15 11.66 32.89
N HIS A 12 -10.79 10.71 33.76
CA HIS A 12 -9.90 9.60 33.40
C HIS A 12 -10.48 8.78 32.25
N GLY A 13 -11.79 8.49 32.29
CA GLY A 13 -12.49 7.80 31.19
C GLY A 13 -12.36 8.52 29.85
N SER A 14 -12.70 9.82 29.82
CA SER A 14 -12.61 10.62 28.59
C SER A 14 -11.17 10.74 28.06
N ARG A 15 -10.18 10.85 28.95
CA ARG A 15 -8.76 10.85 28.54
C ARG A 15 -8.36 9.51 27.92
N CYS A 16 -8.77 8.40 28.51
CA CYS A 16 -8.52 7.07 27.95
C CYS A 16 -9.17 6.90 26.57
N ASP A 17 -10.40 7.38 26.39
CA ASP A 17 -11.08 7.36 25.09
C ASP A 17 -10.38 8.22 24.04
N ILE A 18 -9.96 9.44 24.39
CA ILE A 18 -9.19 10.30 23.48
C ILE A 18 -7.90 9.60 23.03
N MET A 19 -7.16 9.00 23.97
CA MET A 19 -5.94 8.26 23.65
C MET A 19 -6.22 7.04 22.77
N ARG A 20 -7.31 6.32 23.03
CA ARG A 20 -7.75 5.18 22.23
C ARG A 20 -8.07 5.62 20.79
N TYR A 21 -8.86 6.67 20.61
CA TYR A 21 -9.20 7.19 19.28
C TYR A 21 -7.96 7.69 18.54
N MET A 22 -7.05 8.38 19.22
CA MET A 22 -5.77 8.82 18.63
C MET A 22 -4.90 7.65 18.18
N GLN A 23 -4.92 6.52 18.90
CA GLN A 23 -4.21 5.32 18.48
C GLN A 23 -4.90 4.67 17.27
N GLN A 24 -6.23 4.51 17.32
CA GLN A 24 -7.01 3.94 16.22
C GLN A 24 -6.83 4.73 14.91
N LEU A 25 -6.74 6.06 14.98
CA LEU A 25 -6.46 6.90 13.80
C LEU A 25 -5.08 6.62 13.20
N ARG A 26 -4.03 6.43 14.03
CA ARG A 26 -2.69 6.08 13.53
C ARG A 26 -2.69 4.71 12.87
N ASP A 27 -3.33 3.72 13.50
CA ASP A 27 -3.41 2.36 12.96
C ASP A 27 -4.16 2.36 11.62
N LEU A 28 -5.19 3.21 11.46
CA LEU A 28 -5.89 3.40 10.19
C LEU A 28 -5.02 4.10 9.15
N ASP A 29 -4.30 5.15 9.53
CA ASP A 29 -3.38 5.85 8.61
C ASP A 29 -2.32 4.88 8.07
N GLU A 30 -1.72 4.03 8.92
CA GLU A 30 -0.75 3.01 8.51
C GLU A 30 -1.36 1.99 7.54
N ARG A 31 -2.60 1.54 7.79
CA ARG A 31 -3.30 0.58 6.91
C ARG A 31 -3.68 1.21 5.57
N ILE A 32 -4.09 2.47 5.57
CA ILE A 32 -4.38 3.24 4.35
C ILE A 32 -3.10 3.38 3.53
N GLU A 33 -2.00 3.78 4.15
CA GLU A 33 -0.69 3.90 3.50
C GLU A 33 -0.22 2.58 2.90
N TYR A 34 -0.40 1.47 3.62
CA TYR A 34 -0.12 0.12 3.12
C TYR A 34 -0.87 -0.17 1.82
N HIS A 35 -2.20 0.03 1.80
CA HIS A 35 -2.98 -0.24 0.60
C HIS A 35 -2.68 0.74 -0.55
N LEU A 36 -2.41 2.02 -0.24
CA LEU A 36 -1.97 2.99 -1.24
C LEU A 36 -0.62 2.62 -1.87
N ALA A 37 0.32 2.09 -1.09
CA ALA A 37 1.59 1.58 -1.60
C ALA A 37 1.37 0.41 -2.57
N HIS A 38 0.48 -0.52 -2.23
CA HIS A 38 0.10 -1.62 -3.13
C HIS A 38 -0.58 -1.14 -4.41
N LEU A 39 -1.46 -0.15 -4.34
CA LEU A 39 -2.08 0.45 -5.54
C LEU A 39 -1.05 1.07 -6.48
N ARG A 40 -0.06 1.79 -5.93
CA ARG A 40 1.06 2.36 -6.70
C ARG A 40 1.93 1.28 -7.32
N PHE A 41 2.21 0.20 -6.58
CA PHE A 41 2.95 -0.95 -7.09
C PHE A 41 2.23 -1.61 -8.26
N ILE A 42 0.94 -1.94 -8.11
CA ILE A 42 0.12 -2.53 -9.18
C ILE A 42 0.07 -1.62 -10.41
N ALA A 43 -0.06 -0.30 -10.22
CA ALA A 43 -0.05 0.65 -11.32
C ALA A 43 1.29 0.64 -12.07
N ALA A 44 2.42 0.60 -11.36
CA ALA A 44 3.75 0.51 -11.97
C ALA A 44 3.95 -0.83 -12.70
N GLU A 45 3.47 -1.94 -12.13
CA GLU A 45 3.56 -3.27 -12.70
C GLU A 45 2.78 -3.37 -14.02
N ARG A 46 1.58 -2.80 -14.09
CA ARG A 46 0.80 -2.71 -15.34
C ARG A 46 1.52 -1.94 -16.43
N VAL A 47 2.13 -0.80 -16.08
CA VAL A 47 2.88 0.02 -17.04
C VAL A 47 4.11 -0.73 -17.55
N ALA A 48 4.85 -1.39 -16.65
CA ALA A 48 6.00 -2.21 -17.00
C ALA A 48 5.61 -3.37 -17.92
N TYR A 49 4.49 -4.03 -17.61
CA TYR A 49 3.95 -5.14 -18.40
C TYR A 49 3.53 -4.69 -19.81
N GLN A 50 2.80 -3.58 -19.94
CA GLN A 50 2.43 -2.99 -21.23
C GLN A 50 3.67 -2.60 -22.05
N ALA A 51 4.68 -2.01 -21.41
CA ALA A 51 5.93 -1.66 -22.08
C ALA A 51 6.73 -2.89 -22.54
N ALA A 52 6.67 -4.00 -21.80
CA ALA A 52 7.29 -5.26 -22.19
C ALA A 52 6.58 -5.89 -23.41
N GLN A 53 5.25 -5.93 -23.42
CA GLN A 53 4.47 -6.41 -24.57
C GLN A 53 4.74 -5.59 -25.85
N ALA A 54 4.83 -4.27 -25.73
CA ALA A 54 5.17 -3.39 -26.86
C ALA A 54 6.59 -3.63 -27.43
N ARG A 55 7.52 -4.16 -26.62
CA ARG A 55 8.87 -4.51 -27.07
C ARG A 55 8.93 -5.89 -27.72
N GLY A 56 8.22 -6.89 -27.19
CA GLY A 56 8.13 -8.24 -27.78
C GLY A 56 7.53 -8.22 -29.19
N THR A 57 6.47 -7.44 -29.39
CA THR A 57 5.84 -7.26 -30.71
C THR A 57 6.75 -6.58 -31.77
N HIS A 58 7.82 -5.90 -31.34
CA HIS A 58 8.78 -5.25 -32.24
C HIS A 58 9.96 -6.15 -32.65
N SER A 59 10.31 -7.19 -31.89
CA SER A 59 11.37 -8.13 -32.28
C SER A 59 10.93 -9.07 -33.40
N ASP A 60 9.66 -9.48 -33.42
CA ASP A 60 9.18 -10.50 -34.38
C ASP A 60 8.95 -9.94 -35.79
N ARG A 61 8.81 -8.62 -35.93
CA ARG A 61 8.66 -7.97 -37.26
C ARG A 61 9.96 -7.76 -38.03
N ARG A 62 11.14 -8.05 -37.45
CA ARG A 62 12.45 -7.91 -38.15
C ARG A 62 13.12 -9.23 -38.53
N GLY A 63 12.46 -10.38 -38.34
CA GLY A 63 13.01 -11.71 -38.68
C GLY A 63 12.50 -12.33 -40.00
N GLY A 64 11.56 -11.69 -40.70
CA GLY A 64 10.86 -12.30 -41.84
C GLY A 64 11.25 -11.74 -43.21
N ARG A 65 12.21 -12.40 -43.88
CA ARG A 65 12.56 -12.40 -45.32
C ARG A 65 13.98 -11.91 -45.65
N VAL A 66 14.89 -12.85 -45.92
CA VAL A 66 15.62 -12.92 -47.21
C VAL A 66 15.86 -14.39 -47.56
N TRP A 67 15.31 -14.81 -48.69
CA TRP A 67 15.58 -16.07 -49.38
C TRP A 67 16.94 -16.02 -50.10
N ALA A 68 17.60 -17.19 -50.15
CA ALA A 68 18.51 -17.66 -51.20
C ALA A 68 19.81 -16.87 -51.50
N GLY A 69 20.96 -17.56 -51.37
CA GLY A 69 22.17 -17.20 -52.12
C GLY A 69 23.50 -17.50 -51.41
N VAL A 70 24.04 -18.69 -51.66
CA VAL A 70 25.47 -18.98 -51.92
C VAL A 70 26.50 -17.93 -51.44
N SER A 71 27.42 -18.31 -50.53
CA SER A 71 28.88 -18.36 -50.79
C SER A 71 29.71 -18.71 -49.54
N ARG A 72 30.65 -19.63 -49.75
CA ARG A 72 31.82 -19.90 -48.89
C ARG A 72 32.67 -18.64 -48.69
N GLY A 73 33.36 -18.56 -47.54
CA GLY A 73 34.74 -18.08 -47.52
C GLY A 73 35.08 -16.91 -46.59
N ALA A 74 35.57 -17.27 -45.40
CA ALA A 74 36.84 -16.82 -44.82
C ALA A 74 37.08 -15.36 -44.35
N ARG A 75 37.78 -15.34 -43.20
CA ARG A 75 38.77 -14.40 -42.65
C ARG A 75 38.30 -13.55 -41.47
N GLY A 76 38.91 -13.87 -40.34
CA GLY A 76 38.74 -13.24 -39.05
C GLY A 76 39.27 -11.82 -38.97
N ARG A 77 38.90 -11.18 -37.87
CA ARG A 77 39.68 -10.10 -37.28
C ARG A 77 39.36 -10.02 -35.78
N GLU A 78 40.33 -10.43 -34.97
CA GLU A 78 40.40 -10.09 -33.56
C GLU A 78 40.58 -8.58 -33.39
N SER A 79 39.91 -7.99 -32.39
CA SER A 79 40.54 -7.06 -31.45
C SER A 79 39.57 -6.65 -30.33
N ARG A 80 39.83 -7.19 -29.13
CA ARG A 80 39.89 -6.52 -27.81
C ARG A 80 38.87 -5.41 -27.50
N THR A 81 38.06 -5.61 -26.46
CA THR A 81 38.36 -5.02 -25.14
C THR A 81 37.57 -5.67 -24.00
N ARG A 82 38.28 -5.77 -22.88
CA ARG A 82 37.98 -6.34 -21.58
C ARG A 82 37.27 -5.27 -20.75
N GLY A 83 36.16 -5.57 -20.09
CA GLY A 83 35.43 -4.60 -19.28
C GLY A 83 34.31 -5.24 -18.46
N VAL A 84 34.73 -6.00 -17.45
CA VAL A 84 33.86 -6.57 -16.41
C VAL A 84 33.21 -5.43 -15.62
N GLY A 85 31.88 -5.36 -15.66
CA GLY A 85 31.07 -4.44 -14.87
C GLY A 85 29.79 -5.13 -14.42
N ARG A 86 29.93 -6.09 -13.49
CA ARG A 86 28.81 -6.67 -12.74
C ARG A 86 28.33 -5.63 -11.72
N THR A 87 27.10 -5.16 -11.86
CA THR A 87 26.25 -4.76 -10.72
C THR A 87 24.87 -5.38 -10.92
N SER A 88 24.81 -6.69 -10.66
CA SER A 88 23.56 -7.39 -10.42
C SER A 88 23.15 -7.08 -8.99
N VAL A 89 22.17 -6.19 -8.83
CA VAL A 89 21.47 -6.03 -7.55
C VAL A 89 20.37 -7.08 -7.55
N SER A 90 20.76 -8.27 -7.13
CA SER A 90 19.87 -9.36 -6.77
C SER A 90 19.20 -8.98 -5.46
N ASN A 91 17.86 -8.94 -5.45
CA ASN A 91 17.02 -9.27 -4.30
C ASN A 91 15.57 -9.45 -4.78
N ALA A 92 15.28 -10.65 -5.28
CA ALA A 92 13.92 -11.17 -5.35
C ALA A 92 13.98 -12.62 -4.87
N ALA A 93 13.84 -12.80 -3.57
CA ALA A 93 13.64 -14.09 -2.94
C ALA A 93 12.13 -14.27 -2.74
N THR A 94 11.48 -15.13 -3.51
CA THR A 94 10.38 -15.95 -2.97
C THR A 94 10.14 -17.19 -3.85
N LEU A 95 10.60 -18.33 -3.31
CA LEU A 95 10.01 -19.67 -3.33
C LEU A 95 9.08 -20.08 -4.49
N HIS A 96 9.56 -21.03 -5.30
CA HIS A 96 8.82 -22.26 -5.56
C HIS A 96 9.79 -23.44 -5.76
N ALA A 97 9.87 -24.30 -4.75
CA ALA A 97 10.50 -25.61 -4.84
C ALA A 97 9.47 -26.66 -4.45
N HIS A 98 9.09 -27.50 -5.40
CA HIS A 98 8.72 -28.91 -5.22
C HIS A 98 8.68 -29.59 -6.61
N HIS A 99 9.73 -30.39 -6.90
CA HIS A 99 9.77 -31.75 -7.47
C HIS A 99 8.58 -32.23 -8.35
N GLU A 100 8.73 -32.93 -9.49
CA GLU A 100 9.62 -34.06 -9.80
C GLU A 100 9.98 -34.17 -11.30
N ASP A 101 11.13 -34.78 -11.57
CA ASP A 101 11.59 -35.23 -12.88
C ASP A 101 10.67 -36.31 -13.48
N VAL A 102 10.08 -36.03 -14.65
CA VAL A 102 9.58 -37.08 -15.54
C VAL A 102 10.08 -36.79 -16.96
N ASP A 103 11.08 -37.57 -17.34
CA ASP A 103 11.67 -37.66 -18.66
C ASP A 103 10.63 -38.23 -19.64
N ALA A 104 10.10 -37.38 -20.53
CA ALA A 104 9.41 -37.79 -21.75
C ALA A 104 9.33 -36.62 -22.73
N SER A 105 10.31 -36.53 -23.63
CA SER A 105 10.15 -35.76 -24.86
C SER A 105 9.24 -36.51 -25.83
N PRO A 106 8.20 -35.86 -26.37
CA PRO A 106 8.00 -35.98 -27.80
C PRO A 106 7.75 -34.61 -28.46
N LYS A 107 8.50 -34.45 -29.56
CA LYS A 107 8.38 -33.56 -30.72
C LYS A 107 7.33 -32.44 -30.70
N ALA A 108 7.89 -31.26 -30.96
CA ALA A 108 7.22 -30.03 -31.37
C ALA A 108 6.07 -30.25 -32.36
N GLU A 109 4.89 -29.83 -31.94
CA GLU A 109 3.83 -29.40 -32.85
C GLU A 109 3.69 -27.88 -32.72
N ASP A 110 3.80 -27.23 -33.88
CA ASP A 110 3.60 -25.79 -34.10
C ASP A 110 2.23 -25.35 -33.56
N GLY A 111 2.23 -24.31 -32.71
CA GLY A 111 1.03 -23.53 -32.37
C GLY A 111 0.83 -23.24 -30.88
N VAL A 112 1.74 -22.49 -30.24
CA VAL A 112 1.63 -22.06 -28.83
C VAL A 112 1.44 -20.54 -28.68
N ASP A 113 1.02 -19.83 -29.73
CA ASP A 113 0.68 -18.40 -29.60
C ASP A 113 -0.57 -18.17 -28.72
N GLY A 114 -1.43 -19.18 -28.55
CA GLY A 114 -2.66 -19.08 -27.75
C GLY A 114 -2.48 -19.19 -26.23
N ASP A 115 -1.37 -19.76 -25.75
CA ASP A 115 -1.15 -20.01 -24.31
C ASP A 115 -0.52 -18.78 -23.62
N GLU A 116 0.44 -18.12 -24.28
CA GLU A 116 1.07 -16.90 -23.76
C GLU A 116 0.09 -15.74 -23.65
N ASP A 117 -0.79 -15.56 -24.65
CA ASP A 117 -1.85 -14.55 -24.64
C ASP A 117 -2.90 -14.82 -23.55
N ALA A 118 -3.22 -16.09 -23.28
CA ALA A 118 -4.12 -16.47 -22.20
C ALA A 118 -3.50 -16.21 -20.82
N ILE A 119 -2.23 -16.55 -20.63
CA ILE A 119 -1.47 -16.26 -19.40
C ILE A 119 -1.37 -14.75 -19.17
N ALA A 120 -1.08 -13.99 -20.23
CA ALA A 120 -1.05 -12.53 -20.22
C ALA A 120 -2.38 -11.92 -19.76
N ALA A 121 -3.49 -12.37 -20.35
CA ALA A 121 -4.82 -11.91 -20.01
C ALA A 121 -5.19 -12.28 -18.55
N ALA A 122 -4.86 -13.48 -18.10
CA ALA A 122 -5.10 -13.93 -16.73
C ALA A 122 -4.32 -13.07 -15.72
N TYR A 123 -3.06 -12.77 -16.00
CA TYR A 123 -2.24 -11.92 -15.15
C TYR A 123 -2.77 -10.48 -15.06
N VAL A 124 -3.17 -9.88 -16.19
CA VAL A 124 -3.80 -8.54 -16.20
C VAL A 124 -5.12 -8.53 -15.43
N ALA A 125 -5.94 -9.58 -15.59
CA ALA A 125 -7.19 -9.73 -14.85
C ALA A 125 -6.95 -9.82 -13.35
N GLU A 126 -5.91 -10.54 -12.92
CA GLU A 126 -5.52 -10.64 -11.51
C GLU A 126 -5.05 -9.30 -10.96
N LEU A 127 -4.21 -8.55 -11.68
CA LEU A 127 -3.84 -7.19 -11.30
C LEU A 127 -5.05 -6.25 -11.22
N GLN A 128 -6.07 -6.44 -12.06
CA GLN A 128 -7.34 -5.71 -11.98
C GLN A 128 -8.15 -6.06 -10.74
N ARG A 129 -8.23 -7.35 -10.42
CA ARG A 129 -8.90 -7.83 -9.21
C ARG A 129 -8.23 -7.29 -7.95
N GLN A 130 -6.90 -7.37 -7.87
CA GLN A 130 -6.13 -6.88 -6.71
C GLN A 130 -6.27 -5.36 -6.55
N PHE A 131 -6.18 -4.60 -7.65
CA PHE A 131 -6.37 -3.15 -7.61
C PHE A 131 -7.73 -2.78 -7.03
N ALA A 132 -8.81 -3.36 -7.55
CA ALA A 132 -10.17 -3.09 -7.09
C ALA A 132 -10.35 -3.45 -5.61
N TRP A 133 -9.74 -4.53 -5.16
CA TRP A 133 -9.76 -4.92 -3.75
C TRP A 133 -9.06 -3.88 -2.86
N HIS A 134 -7.84 -3.49 -3.20
CA HIS A 134 -7.09 -2.49 -2.44
C HIS A 134 -7.77 -1.12 -2.44
N GLU A 135 -8.36 -0.71 -3.57
CA GLU A 135 -9.13 0.52 -3.69
C GLU A 135 -10.34 0.51 -2.73
N THR A 136 -11.08 -0.59 -2.70
CA THR A 136 -12.21 -0.76 -1.78
C THR A 136 -11.76 -0.70 -0.31
N CYS A 137 -10.61 -1.31 0.00
CA CYS A 137 -10.03 -1.25 1.35
C CYS A 137 -9.69 0.18 1.76
N VAL A 138 -9.05 0.96 0.88
CA VAL A 138 -8.72 2.38 1.13
C VAL A 138 -10.00 3.19 1.36
N GLN A 139 -10.99 3.08 0.48
CA GLN A 139 -12.25 3.82 0.62
C GLN A 139 -12.93 3.53 1.96
N ARG A 140 -13.05 2.25 2.32
CA ARG A 140 -13.63 1.84 3.60
C ARG A 140 -12.86 2.41 4.79
N GLN A 141 -11.53 2.31 4.78
CA GLN A 141 -10.70 2.77 5.88
C GLN A 141 -10.71 4.30 6.00
N CYS A 142 -10.78 5.04 4.89
CA CYS A 142 -10.96 6.49 4.91
C CYS A 142 -12.29 6.88 5.57
N HIS A 143 -13.39 6.20 5.22
CA HIS A 143 -14.68 6.44 5.87
C HIS A 143 -14.66 6.13 7.38
N GLU A 144 -14.00 5.04 7.78
CA GLU A 144 -13.83 4.68 9.19
C GLU A 144 -12.99 5.72 9.94
N ARG A 145 -11.92 6.20 9.31
CA ARG A 145 -11.05 7.26 9.84
C ARG A 145 -11.83 8.55 10.05
N ASP A 146 -12.64 8.96 9.08
CA ASP A 146 -13.45 10.18 9.18
C ASP A 146 -14.49 10.08 10.30
N ALA A 147 -15.12 8.92 10.46
CA ALA A 147 -16.05 8.66 11.56
C ALA A 147 -15.36 8.76 12.94
N ILE A 148 -14.21 8.13 13.10
CA ILE A 148 -13.43 8.19 14.36
C ILE A 148 -12.93 9.61 14.63
N ALA A 149 -12.50 10.34 13.60
CA ALA A 149 -12.09 11.73 13.75
C ALA A 149 -13.24 12.62 14.23
N ALA A 150 -14.46 12.40 13.73
CA ALA A 150 -15.66 13.10 14.20
C ALA A 150 -15.97 12.78 15.67
N GLU A 151 -15.94 11.51 16.06
CA GLU A 151 -16.13 11.09 17.46
C GLU A 151 -15.07 11.71 18.40
N LEU A 152 -13.82 11.74 17.97
CA LEU A 152 -12.73 12.35 18.73
C LEU A 152 -12.97 13.85 18.97
N VAL A 153 -13.42 14.58 17.94
CA VAL A 153 -13.75 16.01 18.06
C VAL A 153 -14.90 16.22 19.05
N GLU A 154 -15.94 15.38 18.99
CA GLU A 154 -17.06 15.43 19.93
C GLU A 154 -16.58 15.23 21.37
N ARG A 155 -15.79 14.18 21.62
CA ARG A 155 -15.22 13.92 22.96
C ARG A 155 -14.33 15.05 23.46
N CYS A 156 -13.52 15.65 22.58
CA CYS A 156 -12.70 16.80 22.94
C CYS A 156 -13.58 18.01 23.31
N CYS A 157 -14.71 18.23 22.61
CA CYS A 157 -15.65 19.29 22.93
C CYS A 157 -16.33 19.07 24.29
N GLU A 158 -16.78 17.85 24.57
CA GLU A 158 -17.39 17.48 25.86
C GLU A 158 -16.43 17.74 27.03
N VAL A 159 -15.17 17.28 26.91
CA VAL A 159 -14.15 17.51 27.95
C VAL A 159 -13.90 19.00 28.16
N ARG A 160 -13.78 19.77 27.08
CA ARG A 160 -13.55 21.21 27.15
C ARG A 160 -14.72 21.95 27.79
N LEU A 161 -15.96 21.60 27.46
CA LEU A 161 -17.17 22.18 28.06
C LEU A 161 -17.28 21.82 29.54
N SER A 162 -17.01 20.56 29.89
CA SER A 162 -16.98 20.10 31.28
C SER A 162 -15.94 20.86 32.10
N MET A 163 -14.73 21.06 31.56
CA MET A 163 -13.68 21.86 32.21
C MET A 163 -14.08 23.33 32.35
N ALA A 164 -14.63 23.95 31.30
CA ALA A 164 -15.05 25.36 31.33
C ALA A 164 -16.17 25.61 32.35
N SER A 165 -17.19 24.74 32.39
CA SER A 165 -18.28 24.82 33.37
C SER A 165 -17.76 24.75 34.80
N ARG A 166 -16.78 23.88 35.08
CA ARG A 166 -16.21 23.75 36.42
C ARG A 166 -15.30 24.91 36.80
N LEU A 167 -14.51 25.45 35.86
CA LEU A 167 -13.73 26.67 36.11
C LEU A 167 -14.63 27.85 36.45
N ALA A 168 -15.78 27.97 35.78
CA ALA A 168 -16.80 28.97 36.12
C ALA A 168 -17.38 28.74 37.52
N ASN A 169 -17.69 27.48 37.89
CA ASN A 169 -18.17 27.17 39.24
C ASN A 169 -17.13 27.51 40.31
N PHE A 170 -15.85 27.15 40.12
CA PHE A 170 -14.79 27.50 41.07
C PHE A 170 -14.61 29.01 41.21
N ALA A 171 -14.68 29.77 40.11
CA ALA A 171 -14.65 31.22 40.16
C ALA A 171 -15.83 31.78 40.97
N SER A 172 -17.05 31.26 40.74
CA SER A 172 -18.24 31.71 41.47
C SER A 172 -18.18 31.42 42.98
N VAL A 173 -17.64 30.26 43.38
CA VAL A 173 -17.47 29.90 44.80
C VAL A 173 -16.39 30.77 45.45
N ALA A 174 -15.30 31.07 44.73
CA ALA A 174 -14.26 31.96 45.21
C ALA A 174 -14.80 33.39 45.40
N ASP A 175 -15.56 33.92 44.45
CA ASP A 175 -16.17 35.25 44.54
C ASP A 175 -17.16 35.36 45.71
N ALA A 176 -18.00 34.34 45.91
CA ALA A 176 -18.94 34.28 47.04
C ALA A 176 -18.22 34.36 48.40
N SER A 177 -17.10 33.64 48.54
CA SER A 177 -16.31 33.61 49.79
C SER A 177 -15.64 34.95 50.13
N VAL A 178 -15.33 35.79 49.13
CA VAL A 178 -14.74 37.13 49.33
C VAL A 178 -15.81 38.13 49.79
N THR A 179 -17.03 38.03 49.27
CA THR A 179 -18.15 38.89 49.67
C THR A 179 -18.65 38.62 51.09
N GLU A 180 -18.66 37.37 51.56
CA GLU A 180 -19.10 37.04 52.93
C GLU A 180 -18.10 37.46 54.02
N LEU A 181 -16.82 37.65 53.68
CA LEU A 181 -15.78 38.13 54.61
C LEU A 181 -15.70 39.67 54.69
N SER A 182 -16.44 40.38 53.84
CA SER A 182 -16.41 41.86 53.76
C SER A 182 -17.70 42.53 54.30
N GLY A 183 -18.62 41.78 54.90
CA GLY A 183 -19.84 42.28 55.55
C GLY A 183 -19.84 42.01 57.05
#